data_AF-A0A7T5EQV8-F1
#
_entry.id   AF-A0A7T5EQV8-F1
#
_cell.length_a   1.000
_cell.length_b   1.000
_cell.length_c   1.000
_cell.angle_alpha   90.00
_cell.angle_beta   90.00
_cell.angle_gamma   90.00
#
_symmetry.space_group_name_H-M   'P 1'
#
loop_
_entity.id
_entity.type
_entity.pdbx_description
1 polymer ?
#
loop_
_entity_poly.entity_id
_entity_poly.type
_entity_poly.pdbx_seq_one_letter_code
_entity_poly.pdbx_strand_id
1 'polypeptide(L)'
;MVGWKSDVYHLPDGALPYDEWGKTWRKVSLGTPTSTKQTQTRRLDVPKFDTSNRQNGEVTAVSGTKSGSQLEALYTTHDGGQKWNKTAERKISTVYSLVNNVSFVGPKDWFLVNNSLYKSDNRGKSWTRVSATQLQKLSALRKHVFRQIQMISGSAGWMLWVPKYQGKGAPVILHTQDGGRTWAVIHPQLNS
;
A
#
# COMPACT_ATOMS: atom_id res chain seq x y z
N MET A 1 -12.32 -10.25 17.16
CA MET A 1 -11.84 -10.01 15.77
C MET A 1 -12.08 -8.52 15.51
N VAL A 2 -11.13 -7.75 14.99
CA VAL A 2 -11.29 -6.29 14.74
C VAL A 2 -11.60 -6.11 13.25
N GLY A 3 -12.53 -5.22 12.91
CA GLY A 3 -13.09 -5.01 11.57
C GLY A 3 -13.35 -3.51 11.34
N TRP A 4 -13.35 -3.08 10.09
CA TRP A 4 -13.37 -1.66 9.72
C TRP A 4 -14.44 -1.39 8.67
N LYS A 5 -15.16 -0.27 8.80
CA LYS A 5 -16.07 0.26 7.80
C LYS A 5 -15.64 1.68 7.44
N SER A 6 -15.55 1.97 6.14
CA SER A 6 -15.34 3.32 5.61
C SER A 6 -16.68 3.88 5.13
N ASP A 7 -17.22 4.89 5.81
CA ASP A 7 -18.38 5.64 5.29
C ASP A 7 -17.87 6.76 4.38
N VAL A 8 -17.87 6.51 3.07
CA VAL A 8 -17.40 7.44 2.03
C VAL A 8 -18.59 8.16 1.39
N TYR A 9 -19.53 8.68 2.17
CA TYR A 9 -20.56 9.59 1.64
C TYR A 9 -20.92 10.62 2.72
N HIS A 10 -20.30 11.80 2.60
CA HIS A 10 -20.56 13.04 3.34
C HIS A 10 -20.00 13.17 4.79
N LEU A 11 -18.86 13.89 4.88
CA LEU A 11 -18.30 14.60 6.06
C LEU A 11 -17.50 13.77 7.11
N PRO A 12 -16.89 14.45 8.12
CA PRO A 12 -15.45 14.61 8.34
C PRO A 12 -14.72 13.39 8.96
N ASP A 13 -13.51 13.14 8.44
CA ASP A 13 -12.37 12.33 8.94
C ASP A 13 -12.60 11.33 10.09
N GLY A 14 -12.66 10.02 9.75
CA GLY A 14 -12.41 8.94 10.71
C GLY A 14 -12.53 7.53 10.12
N ALA A 15 -11.66 6.62 10.56
CA ALA A 15 -11.79 5.17 10.41
C ALA A 15 -12.27 4.59 11.76
N LEU A 16 -13.11 3.54 11.75
CA LEU A 16 -13.70 3.00 12.99
C LEU A 16 -13.10 1.62 13.38
N PRO A 17 -12.31 1.47 14.47
CA PRO A 17 -11.92 0.16 15.02
C PRO A 17 -13.06 -0.48 15.83
N TYR A 18 -12.91 -1.77 16.16
CA TYR A 18 -14.00 -2.66 16.54
C TYR A 18 -13.62 -3.73 17.60
N ASP A 19 -14.51 -4.00 18.57
CA ASP A 19 -14.47 -5.10 19.56
C ASP A 19 -15.86 -5.75 19.78
N GLU A 20 -15.92 -7.04 20.19
CA GLU A 20 -17.12 -7.88 20.51
C GLU A 20 -18.34 -7.92 19.53
N TRP A 21 -18.47 -9.02 18.77
CA TRP A 21 -19.16 -9.21 17.45
C TRP A 21 -20.04 -8.11 16.76
N GLY A 22 -19.53 -6.92 16.50
CA GLY A 22 -20.13 -5.84 15.70
C GLY A 22 -20.83 -4.75 16.54
N LYS A 23 -20.70 -4.82 17.87
CA LYS A 23 -21.58 -4.10 18.80
C LYS A 23 -21.16 -2.66 19.08
N THR A 24 -19.88 -2.33 18.94
CA THR A 24 -19.34 -1.01 19.29
C THR A 24 -18.39 -0.49 18.20
N TRP A 25 -18.61 0.77 17.82
CA TRP A 25 -17.80 1.48 16.84
C TRP A 25 -17.14 2.68 17.53
N ARG A 26 -15.81 2.79 17.46
CA ARG A 26 -15.09 3.96 17.95
C ARG A 26 -14.57 4.78 16.78
N LYS A 27 -14.71 6.10 16.79
CA LYS A 27 -14.09 6.94 15.74
C LYS A 27 -12.62 7.17 16.02
N VAL A 28 -11.75 6.78 15.08
CA VAL A 28 -10.31 7.10 15.10
C VAL A 28 -9.99 7.98 13.91
N SER A 29 -9.57 9.20 14.17
CA SER A 29 -9.14 10.14 13.14
C SER A 29 -7.68 9.89 12.77
N LEU A 30 -7.39 9.87 11.48
CA LEU A 30 -6.02 10.03 11.00
C LEU A 30 -5.63 11.49 11.23
N GLY A 31 -4.46 11.74 11.81
CA GLY A 31 -3.95 13.11 11.93
C GLY A 31 -3.92 13.77 10.55
N THR A 32 -4.36 15.03 10.44
CA THR A 32 -4.42 15.71 9.14
C THR A 32 -3.02 15.87 8.53
N PRO A 33 -2.86 15.66 7.21
CA PRO A 33 -1.56 15.80 6.57
C PRO A 33 -1.05 17.24 6.71
N THR A 34 0.04 17.38 7.48
CA THR A 34 0.51 18.66 8.04
C THR A 34 1.12 19.66 7.03
N SER A 35 0.97 19.50 5.72
CA SER A 35 1.62 20.43 4.77
C SER A 35 0.74 21.59 4.29
N THR A 36 -0.57 21.61 4.51
CA THR A 36 -1.40 22.76 4.08
C THR A 36 -2.68 22.85 4.88
N LYS A 37 -2.96 24.04 5.44
CA LYS A 37 -4.23 24.36 6.10
C LYS A 37 -5.41 23.97 5.19
N GLN A 38 -6.23 23.06 5.68
CA GLN A 38 -7.47 22.53 5.08
C GLN A 38 -7.26 21.61 3.87
N THR A 39 -7.23 20.32 4.16
CA THR A 39 -7.28 19.22 3.20
C THR A 39 -8.60 18.46 3.39
N GLN A 40 -9.46 18.37 2.36
CA GLN A 40 -10.58 17.43 2.41
C GLN A 40 -10.06 16.04 2.02
N THR A 41 -10.25 15.06 2.89
CA THR A 41 -10.00 13.64 2.56
C THR A 41 -10.95 13.24 1.44
N ARG A 42 -10.38 12.85 0.29
CA ARG A 42 -11.13 12.43 -0.91
C ARG A 42 -11.22 10.92 -1.03
N ARG A 43 -10.23 10.20 -0.50
CA ARG A 43 -10.20 8.74 -0.47
C ARG A 43 -9.52 8.30 0.81
N LEU A 44 -10.08 7.30 1.46
CA LEU A 44 -9.45 6.58 2.55
C LEU A 44 -9.56 5.09 2.22
N ASP A 45 -8.42 4.42 2.16
CA ASP A 45 -8.42 2.98 1.89
C ASP A 45 -8.73 2.17 3.16
N VAL A 46 -9.02 0.88 2.99
CA VAL A 46 -9.24 -0.02 4.11
C VAL A 46 -7.89 -0.29 4.81
N PRO A 47 -7.80 -0.12 6.15
CA PRO A 47 -6.59 -0.46 6.87
C PRO A 47 -6.19 -1.92 6.67
N LYS A 48 -4.89 -2.15 6.49
CA LYS A 48 -4.30 -3.49 6.40
C LYS A 48 -3.45 -3.75 7.61
N PHE A 49 -3.64 -4.90 8.24
CA PHE A 49 -2.90 -5.31 9.42
C PHE A 49 -2.00 -6.50 9.12
N ASP A 50 -0.83 -6.50 9.72
CA ASP A 50 0.07 -7.64 9.75
C ASP A 50 -0.63 -8.81 10.44
N THR A 51 -0.78 -9.94 9.73
CA THR A 51 -1.43 -11.13 10.26
C THR A 51 -0.62 -11.81 11.35
N SER A 52 0.70 -11.63 11.36
CA SER A 52 1.61 -12.16 12.38
C SER A 52 1.63 -11.31 13.65
N ASN A 53 1.38 -10.00 13.54
CA ASN A 53 1.21 -9.10 14.67
C ASN A 53 0.24 -7.97 14.33
N ARG A 54 -1.04 -8.16 14.71
CA ARG A 54 -2.14 -7.22 14.44
C ARG A 54 -2.04 -5.88 15.16
N GLN A 55 -1.00 -5.66 15.98
CA GLN A 55 -0.69 -4.32 16.48
C GLN A 55 -0.16 -3.43 15.36
N ASN A 56 0.49 -4.02 14.35
CA ASN A 56 1.03 -3.31 13.21
C ASN A 56 0.04 -3.27 12.06
N GLY A 57 -0.12 -2.09 11.48
CA GLY A 57 -0.93 -1.93 10.29
C GLY A 57 -0.63 -0.64 9.55
N GLU A 58 -1.25 -0.50 8.41
CA GLU A 58 -1.13 0.65 7.54
C GLU A 58 -2.48 1.08 6.97
N VAL A 59 -2.55 2.33 6.55
CA VAL A 59 -3.65 2.84 5.73
C VAL A 59 -3.17 3.99 4.86
N THR A 60 -3.68 4.04 3.64
CA THR A 60 -3.42 5.13 2.68
C THR A 60 -4.61 6.06 2.60
N ALA A 61 -4.35 7.36 2.56
CA ALA A 61 -5.36 8.39 2.36
C ALA A 61 -4.94 9.34 1.24
N VAL A 62 -5.92 9.78 0.45
CA VAL A 62 -5.75 10.84 -0.54
C VAL A 62 -6.55 12.05 -0.11
N SER A 63 -5.90 13.21 -0.08
CA SER A 63 -6.54 14.47 0.27
C SER A 63 -6.34 15.50 -0.83
N GLY A 64 -7.36 16.33 -1.08
CA GLY A 64 -7.25 17.48 -1.96
C GLY A 64 -6.77 18.71 -1.19
N THR A 65 -5.91 19.52 -1.79
CA THR A 65 -5.54 20.85 -1.28
C THR A 65 -6.42 21.92 -1.93
N LYS A 66 -6.55 23.09 -1.30
CA LYS A 66 -7.26 24.25 -1.89
C LYS A 66 -6.69 24.72 -3.23
N SER A 67 -5.40 24.49 -3.48
CA SER A 67 -4.72 24.85 -4.74
C SER A 67 -5.03 23.89 -5.89
N GLY A 68 -5.94 22.93 -5.71
CA GLY A 68 -6.27 21.92 -6.72
C GLY A 68 -5.29 20.75 -6.80
N SER A 69 -4.16 20.79 -6.07
CA SER A 69 -3.23 19.67 -5.99
C SER A 69 -3.75 18.56 -5.06
N GLN A 70 -3.28 17.34 -5.26
CA GLN A 70 -3.67 16.19 -4.45
C GLN A 70 -2.45 15.62 -3.72
N LEU A 71 -2.67 15.16 -2.50
CA LEU A 71 -1.66 14.52 -1.67
C LEU A 71 -2.09 13.10 -1.37
N GLU A 72 -1.15 12.16 -1.49
CA GLU A 72 -1.29 10.79 -1.01
C GLU A 72 -0.38 10.63 0.21
N ALA A 73 -0.96 10.18 1.33
CA ALA A 73 -0.27 9.96 2.58
C ALA A 73 -0.41 8.49 3.02
N LEU A 74 0.69 7.92 3.51
CA LEU A 74 0.74 6.61 4.16
C LEU A 74 0.80 6.82 5.67
N TYR A 75 -0.07 6.10 6.38
CA TYR A 75 -0.11 6.09 7.83
C TYR A 75 0.19 4.69 8.34
N THR A 76 0.92 4.58 9.44
CA THR A 76 1.17 3.31 10.13
C THR A 76 0.69 3.37 11.57
N THR A 77 0.28 2.22 12.09
CA THR A 77 -0.05 1.98 13.48
C THR A 77 0.85 0.88 14.04
N HIS A 78 1.10 0.96 15.36
CA HIS A 78 1.78 -0.08 16.13
C HIS A 78 1.01 -0.43 17.41
N ASP A 79 -0.25 0.01 17.50
CA ASP A 79 -1.13 -0.18 18.67
C ASP A 79 -2.52 -0.73 18.29
N GLY A 80 -2.62 -1.41 17.15
CA GLY A 80 -3.86 -2.04 16.69
C GLY A 80 -4.85 -1.05 16.06
N GLY A 81 -4.35 0.09 15.56
CA GLY A 81 -5.15 1.12 14.91
C GLY A 81 -5.80 2.10 15.88
N GLN A 82 -5.32 2.18 17.12
CA GLN A 82 -5.78 3.19 18.08
C GLN A 82 -5.17 4.55 17.77
N LYS A 83 -3.90 4.56 17.34
CA LYS A 83 -3.19 5.72 16.83
C LYS A 83 -2.53 5.41 15.49
N TRP A 84 -2.59 6.38 14.60
CA TRP A 84 -2.00 6.34 13.27
C TRP A 84 -1.02 7.49 13.10
N ASN A 85 0.20 7.19 12.67
CA ASN A 85 1.25 8.17 12.41
C ASN A 85 1.50 8.26 10.92
N LYS A 86 1.56 9.48 10.37
CA LYS A 86 1.92 9.68 8.96
C LYS A 86 3.40 9.39 8.78
N THR A 87 3.76 8.48 7.88
CA THR A 87 5.15 8.06 7.67
C THR A 87 5.68 8.33 6.26
N ALA A 88 4.79 8.58 5.30
CA ALA A 88 5.18 9.08 3.99
C ALA A 88 4.06 9.97 3.41
N GLU A 89 4.45 10.89 2.54
CA GLU A 89 3.53 11.77 1.82
C GLU A 89 4.12 12.16 0.47
N ARG A 90 3.26 12.30 -0.54
CA ARG A 90 3.66 12.80 -1.85
C ARG A 90 2.55 13.56 -2.53
N LYS A 91 2.92 14.38 -3.51
CA LYS A 91 1.98 14.98 -4.46
C LYS A 91 1.61 13.98 -5.55
N ILE A 92 0.32 13.93 -5.89
CA ILE A 92 -0.22 13.13 -7.00
C ILE A 92 -1.03 14.02 -7.93
N SER A 93 -1.09 13.66 -9.21
CA SER A 93 -1.86 14.38 -10.23
C SER A 93 -3.28 13.83 -10.42
N THR A 94 -3.56 12.60 -9.97
CA THR A 94 -4.86 11.93 -10.09
C THR A 94 -5.24 11.21 -8.79
N VAL A 95 -6.55 11.12 -8.50
CA VAL A 95 -7.07 10.43 -7.29
C VAL A 95 -6.88 8.91 -7.40
N TYR A 96 -6.74 8.42 -8.64
CA TYR A 96 -6.43 7.04 -8.97
C TYR A 96 -4.95 6.74 -8.67
N SER A 97 -4.60 6.64 -7.39
CA SER A 97 -3.36 5.98 -7.01
C SER A 97 -3.48 4.50 -7.37
N LEU A 98 -2.50 4.02 -8.13
CA LEU A 98 -2.52 2.67 -8.69
C LEU A 98 -2.00 1.58 -7.75
N VAL A 99 -1.70 1.85 -6.46
CA VAL A 99 -1.18 0.78 -5.60
C VAL A 99 -1.53 0.92 -4.12
N ASN A 100 -2.19 -0.10 -3.56
CA ASN A 100 -2.48 -0.24 -2.12
C ASN A 100 -2.05 -1.63 -1.60
N ASN A 101 -0.90 -2.18 -2.00
CA ASN A 101 -0.46 -3.47 -1.46
C ASN A 101 0.88 -3.36 -0.76
N VAL A 102 0.86 -3.71 0.52
CA VAL A 102 2.04 -3.91 1.34
C VAL A 102 2.14 -5.35 1.78
N SER A 103 3.39 -5.78 1.89
CA SER A 103 3.74 -7.03 2.52
C SER A 103 4.54 -6.74 3.78
N PHE A 104 4.09 -7.31 4.89
CA PHE A 104 4.75 -7.27 6.19
C PHE A 104 5.59 -8.53 6.39
N VAL A 105 6.86 -8.39 6.76
CA VAL A 105 7.72 -9.51 7.20
C VAL A 105 8.62 -9.07 8.34
N GLY A 106 8.21 -9.37 9.57
CA GLY A 106 8.98 -9.04 10.78
C GLY A 106 9.13 -7.52 10.97
N PRO A 107 10.36 -6.97 11.03
CA PRO A 107 10.55 -5.52 11.08
C PRO A 107 10.53 -4.85 9.69
N LYS A 108 10.46 -5.63 8.61
CA LYS A 108 10.58 -5.14 7.24
C LYS A 108 9.21 -5.07 6.57
N ASP A 109 8.99 -3.98 5.86
CA ASP A 109 7.76 -3.75 5.09
C ASP A 109 8.14 -3.40 3.64
N TRP A 110 7.33 -3.85 2.69
CA TRP A 110 7.47 -3.48 1.28
C TRP A 110 6.22 -2.79 0.81
N PHE A 111 6.39 -1.60 0.26
CA PHE A 111 5.32 -0.77 -0.28
C PHE A 111 5.64 -0.39 -1.72
N LEU A 112 4.62 -0.29 -2.56
CA LEU A 112 4.78 0.05 -3.96
C LEU A 112 4.00 1.31 -4.28
N VAL A 113 4.63 2.20 -5.06
CA VAL A 113 4.05 3.46 -5.48
C VAL A 113 4.41 3.72 -6.93
N ASN A 114 3.42 3.84 -7.82
CA ASN A 114 3.63 4.08 -9.26
C ASN A 114 4.69 3.15 -9.87
N ASN A 115 4.56 1.83 -9.66
CA ASN A 115 5.54 0.80 -10.07
C ASN A 115 6.97 0.96 -9.49
N SER A 116 7.17 1.81 -8.48
CA SER A 116 8.43 1.89 -7.72
C SER A 116 8.29 1.17 -6.40
N LEU A 117 9.15 0.19 -6.16
CA LEU A 117 9.21 -0.56 -4.91
C LEU A 117 9.94 0.27 -3.86
N TYR A 118 9.38 0.32 -2.66
CA TYR A 118 9.95 0.88 -1.46
C TYR A 118 10.02 -0.21 -0.41
N LYS A 119 11.05 -0.12 0.42
CA LYS A 119 11.30 -1.02 1.53
C LYS A 119 11.53 -0.21 2.78
N SER A 120 10.95 -0.64 3.88
CA SER A 120 11.29 -0.21 5.22
C SER A 120 12.01 -1.35 5.93
N ASP A 121 13.02 -1.02 6.73
CA ASP A 121 13.68 -1.94 7.66
C ASP A 121 13.29 -1.66 9.12
N ASN A 122 12.36 -0.72 9.36
CA ASN A 122 11.99 -0.23 10.67
C ASN A 122 10.47 -0.01 10.83
N ARG A 123 9.67 -0.96 10.32
CA ARG A 123 8.20 -0.98 10.39
C ARG A 123 7.52 0.28 9.85
N GLY A 124 7.96 0.72 8.68
CA GLY A 124 7.39 1.85 7.98
C GLY A 124 7.72 3.21 8.59
N LYS A 125 8.60 3.30 9.61
CA LYS A 125 9.06 4.59 10.15
C LYS A 125 9.86 5.39 9.12
N SER A 126 10.65 4.71 8.29
CA SER A 126 11.33 5.28 7.14
C SER A 126 11.32 4.33 5.96
N TRP A 127 11.32 4.89 4.75
CA TRP A 127 11.23 4.14 3.50
C TRP A 127 12.43 4.45 2.60
N THR A 128 12.97 3.41 1.98
CA THR A 128 14.03 3.51 0.97
C THR A 128 13.52 2.93 -0.33
N ARG A 129 13.74 3.64 -1.44
CA ARG A 129 13.38 3.14 -2.77
C ARG A 129 14.31 1.98 -3.15
N VAL A 130 13.72 0.84 -3.52
CA VAL A 130 14.45 -0.31 -4.06
C VAL A 130 14.63 -0.10 -5.56
N SER A 131 15.89 -0.01 -5.99
CA SER A 131 16.22 0.16 -7.41
C SER A 131 16.16 -1.18 -8.15
N ALA A 132 15.00 -1.52 -8.71
CA ALA A 132 14.81 -2.72 -9.53
C ALA A 132 15.05 -2.39 -11.03
N THR A 133 16.26 -1.97 -11.38
CA THR A 133 16.60 -1.49 -12.74
C THR A 133 16.35 -2.54 -13.83
N GLN A 134 16.47 -3.82 -13.51
CA GLN A 134 16.19 -4.93 -14.44
C GLN A 134 14.72 -4.94 -14.89
N LEU A 135 13.77 -4.62 -14.00
CA LEU A 135 12.34 -4.62 -14.34
C LEU A 135 12.00 -3.59 -15.42
N GLN A 136 12.73 -2.47 -15.48
CA GLN A 136 12.54 -1.44 -16.50
C GLN A 136 12.97 -1.91 -17.89
N LYS A 137 13.85 -2.92 -17.97
CA LYS A 137 14.32 -3.50 -19.24
C LYS A 137 13.33 -4.52 -19.80
N LEU A 138 12.41 -5.04 -18.99
CA LEU A 138 11.40 -6.00 -19.44
C LEU A 138 10.32 -5.28 -20.25
N SER A 139 10.42 -5.36 -21.58
CA SER A 139 9.45 -4.76 -22.51
C SER A 139 8.02 -5.23 -22.26
N ALA A 140 7.85 -6.49 -21.88
CA ALA A 140 6.58 -7.09 -21.47
C ALA A 140 5.89 -6.28 -20.35
N LEU A 141 6.66 -5.77 -19.39
CA LEU A 141 6.13 -5.03 -18.25
C LEU A 141 5.69 -3.59 -18.57
N ARG A 142 6.04 -3.05 -19.74
CA ARG A 142 5.63 -1.69 -20.15
C ARG A 142 4.12 -1.55 -20.29
N LYS A 143 3.45 -2.63 -20.69
CA LYS A 143 1.98 -2.71 -20.84
C LYS A 143 1.28 -3.20 -19.58
N HIS A 144 2.00 -3.42 -18.49
CA HIS A 144 1.43 -3.95 -17.25
C HIS A 144 1.48 -2.91 -16.14
N VAL A 145 0.60 -3.09 -15.17
CA VAL A 145 0.60 -2.42 -13.88
C VAL A 145 0.76 -3.46 -12.80
N PHE A 146 1.44 -3.05 -11.74
CA PHE A 146 1.52 -3.85 -10.55
C PHE A 146 0.12 -4.10 -9.98
N ARG A 147 -0.11 -5.34 -9.50
CA ARG A 147 -1.34 -5.71 -8.79
C ARG A 147 -1.07 -6.05 -7.35
N GLN A 148 -0.11 -6.91 -7.03
CA GLN A 148 0.07 -7.45 -5.67
C GLN A 148 1.51 -7.89 -5.41
N ILE A 149 1.98 -7.72 -4.18
CA ILE A 149 3.29 -8.17 -3.70
C ILE A 149 3.07 -9.01 -2.45
N GLN A 150 3.82 -10.10 -2.33
CA GLN A 150 3.83 -10.93 -1.14
C GLN A 150 5.25 -11.42 -0.89
N MET A 151 5.84 -10.92 0.18
CA MET A 151 7.12 -11.34 0.69
C MET A 151 6.88 -12.41 1.76
N ILE A 152 7.68 -13.48 1.74
CA ILE A 152 7.65 -14.55 2.75
C ILE A 152 8.85 -14.47 3.68
N SER A 153 9.88 -13.72 3.29
CA SER A 153 11.07 -13.49 4.11
C SER A 153 11.63 -12.09 3.85
N GLY A 154 12.69 -11.75 4.59
CA GLY A 154 13.46 -10.53 4.39
C GLY A 154 14.07 -10.37 2.99
N SER A 155 14.08 -11.43 2.19
CA SER A 155 14.76 -11.52 0.89
C SER A 155 13.91 -12.20 -0.19
N ALA A 156 12.97 -13.08 0.16
CA ALA A 156 12.21 -13.86 -0.81
C ALA A 156 10.74 -13.45 -0.90
N GLY A 157 10.20 -13.46 -2.11
CA GLY A 157 8.80 -13.11 -2.34
C GLY A 157 8.41 -13.08 -3.82
N TRP A 158 7.14 -12.75 -4.05
CA TRP A 158 6.51 -12.71 -5.36
C TRP A 158 5.83 -11.39 -5.63
N MET A 159 5.75 -11.06 -6.92
CA MET A 159 5.05 -9.90 -7.44
C MET A 159 4.13 -10.29 -8.59
N LEU A 160 2.88 -9.86 -8.55
CA LEU A 160 1.91 -10.03 -9.63
C LEU A 160 1.76 -8.73 -10.39
N TRP A 161 1.96 -8.78 -11.71
CA TRP A 161 1.71 -7.70 -12.65
C TRP A 161 0.57 -8.12 -13.58
N VAL A 162 -0.35 -7.20 -13.85
CA VAL A 162 -1.50 -7.44 -14.72
C VAL A 162 -1.48 -6.45 -15.88
N PRO A 163 -2.02 -6.80 -17.06
CA PRO A 163 -2.11 -5.86 -18.17
C PRO A 163 -2.84 -4.57 -17.76
N LYS A 164 -2.38 -3.43 -18.28
CA LYS A 164 -3.15 -2.17 -18.26
C LYS A 164 -4.48 -2.40 -18.98
N TYR A 165 -5.53 -1.71 -18.55
CA TYR A 165 -6.91 -1.81 -19.07
C TYR A 165 -6.98 -2.11 -20.58
N GLN A 166 -7.81 -3.08 -20.99
CA GLN A 166 -8.01 -3.56 -22.37
C GLN A 166 -6.77 -4.18 -23.08
N GLY A 167 -5.63 -4.36 -22.41
CA GLY A 167 -4.45 -4.96 -23.01
C GLY A 167 -4.60 -6.47 -23.27
N LYS A 168 -4.36 -6.90 -24.52
CA LYS A 168 -4.07 -8.31 -24.85
C LYS A 168 -2.75 -8.70 -24.18
N GLY A 169 -2.79 -9.45 -23.08
CA GLY A 169 -1.61 -9.96 -22.39
C GLY A 169 -1.97 -10.83 -21.19
N ALA A 170 -1.10 -11.78 -20.85
CA ALA A 170 -1.25 -12.58 -19.63
C ALA A 170 -0.73 -11.82 -18.40
N PRO A 171 -1.26 -12.08 -17.20
CA PRO A 171 -0.60 -11.69 -15.96
C PRO A 171 0.82 -12.26 -15.89
N VAL A 172 1.74 -11.51 -15.27
CA VAL A 172 3.14 -11.91 -15.08
C VAL A 172 3.39 -12.07 -13.59
N ILE A 173 3.88 -13.25 -13.20
CA ILE A 173 4.37 -13.50 -11.85
C ILE A 173 5.89 -13.35 -11.87
N LEU A 174 6.39 -12.58 -10.91
CA LEU A 174 7.82 -12.36 -10.69
C LEU A 174 8.20 -12.94 -9.33
N HIS A 175 9.43 -13.42 -9.21
CA HIS A 175 10.00 -13.92 -7.96
C HIS A 175 11.33 -13.24 -7.66
N THR A 176 11.57 -12.92 -6.40
CA THR A 176 12.84 -12.35 -5.92
C THR A 176 13.43 -13.23 -4.81
N GLN A 177 14.76 -13.23 -4.70
CA GLN A 177 15.50 -13.87 -3.60
C GLN A 177 16.46 -12.90 -2.89
N ASP A 178 16.45 -11.61 -3.27
CA ASP A 178 17.38 -10.60 -2.78
C ASP A 178 16.68 -9.34 -2.20
N GLY A 179 15.41 -9.49 -1.81
CA GLY A 179 14.60 -8.43 -1.18
C GLY A 179 14.01 -7.46 -2.20
N GLY A 180 13.88 -7.90 -3.45
CA GLY A 180 13.28 -7.13 -4.55
C GLY A 180 14.25 -6.26 -5.33
N ARG A 181 15.57 -6.47 -5.17
CA ARG A 181 16.59 -5.79 -5.99
C ARG A 181 16.60 -6.36 -7.41
N THR A 182 16.45 -7.69 -7.52
CA THR A 182 16.25 -8.40 -8.79
C THR A 182 14.99 -9.25 -8.75
N TRP A 183 14.44 -9.50 -9.93
CA TRP A 183 13.18 -10.23 -10.11
C TRP A 183 13.27 -11.11 -11.35
N ALA A 184 12.99 -12.40 -11.19
CA ALA A 184 12.90 -13.38 -12.26
C ALA A 184 11.44 -13.58 -12.67
N VAL A 185 11.16 -13.63 -13.97
CA VAL A 185 9.83 -13.99 -14.49
C VAL A 185 9.60 -15.47 -14.27
N ILE A 186 8.48 -15.81 -13.64
CA ILE A 186 8.01 -17.19 -13.55
C ILE A 186 7.06 -17.45 -14.71
N HIS A 187 7.45 -18.40 -15.55
CA HIS A 187 6.58 -18.98 -16.57
C HIS A 187 5.97 -20.25 -15.97
N PRO A 188 4.67 -20.25 -15.61
CA PRO A 188 4.03 -21.47 -15.15
C PRO A 188 4.11 -22.50 -16.28
N GLN A 189 4.80 -23.61 -16.01
CA GLN A 189 4.75 -24.78 -16.87
C GLN A 189 3.50 -25.56 -16.46
N LEU A 190 2.53 -25.65 -17.37
CA LEU A 190 1.42 -26.58 -17.18
C LEU A 190 1.96 -27.96 -17.55
N ASN A 191 2.23 -28.78 -16.53
CA ASN A 191 2.45 -30.20 -16.76
C ASN A 191 1.08 -30.79 -17.14
N SER A 192 0.92 -31.15 -18.41
CA SER A 192 -0.21 -31.92 -18.94
C SER A 192 -0.17 -33.37 -18.47
#